data_AF-A0A7S0VJ06-F1
#
_entry.id   AF-A0A7S0VJ06-F1
#
_cell.length_a   1.000
_cell.length_b   1.000
_cell.length_c   1.000
_cell.angle_alpha   90.00
_cell.angle_beta   90.00
_cell.angle_gamma   90.00
#
_symmetry.space_group_name_H-M   'P 1'
#
loop_
_entity.id
_entity.type
_entity.pdbx_description
1 polymer ?
#
loop_
_entity_poly.entity_id
_entity_poly.type
_entity_poly.pdbx_seq_one_letter_code
_entity_poly.pdbx_strand_id
1 'polypeptide(L)'
;AVCLEKRQAGTYAPPGAKTCYVLVDDLCAPQPNRHGDQPALELLRQLIGQGGYYNPQGKAGEWRGVTGVRYIATHAYPDAGRGRHAVSERLTRLFFALNVSPPTPYGVEAIFGQVLRGFLSDVGGQDLSKDASKLGDATQSVCARVLQKLLPTPVKLHYSFDLRQIARVVQGLLLCDREMVESREYMIKLWR
;
A
#
# COMPACT_ATOMS: atom_id res chain seq x y z
N ALA A 1 -14.47 -8.49 11.78
CA ALA A 1 -15.69 -8.79 11.01
C ALA A 1 -15.47 -10.10 10.25
N VAL A 2 -16.44 -11.02 10.28
CA VAL A 2 -16.35 -12.26 9.48
C VAL A 2 -16.73 -11.91 8.05
N CYS A 3 -15.78 -12.01 7.11
CA CYS A 3 -16.00 -11.59 5.72
C CYS A 3 -16.89 -12.56 4.92
N LEU A 4 -17.04 -13.81 5.35
CA LEU A 4 -17.78 -14.85 4.65
C LEU A 4 -18.63 -15.67 5.62
N GLU A 5 -19.89 -15.92 5.26
CA GLU A 5 -20.81 -16.82 5.96
C GLU A 5 -20.96 -18.14 5.20
N LYS A 6 -21.17 -19.22 5.94
CA LYS A 6 -21.47 -20.53 5.35
C LYS A 6 -22.91 -20.51 4.83
N ARG A 7 -23.06 -20.83 3.55
CA ARG A 7 -24.33 -21.07 2.87
C ARG A 7 -24.59 -22.56 2.69
N GLN A 8 -25.70 -22.88 2.05
CA GLN A 8 -26.08 -24.24 1.72
C GLN A 8 -24.97 -24.95 0.91
N ALA A 9 -24.92 -26.27 1.02
CA ALA A 9 -23.98 -27.14 0.32
C ALA A 9 -22.47 -26.80 0.53
N GLY A 10 -22.10 -26.24 1.69
CA GLY A 10 -20.69 -26.00 2.03
C GLY A 10 -20.04 -24.84 1.27
N THR A 11 -20.84 -23.99 0.62
CA THR A 11 -20.38 -22.77 -0.05
C THR A 11 -20.24 -21.63 0.96
N TYR A 12 -19.26 -20.75 0.77
CA TYR A 12 -19.04 -19.55 1.56
C TYR A 12 -19.25 -18.33 0.68
N ALA A 13 -19.92 -17.32 1.20
CA ALA A 13 -20.17 -16.07 0.48
C ALA A 13 -20.26 -14.90 1.46
N PRO A 14 -20.13 -13.65 1.01
CA PRO A 14 -20.34 -12.50 1.88
C PRO A 14 -21.76 -12.47 2.44
N PRO A 15 -21.97 -11.84 3.61
CA PRO A 15 -23.30 -11.69 4.19
C PRO A 15 -24.28 -10.97 3.27
N GLY A 16 -25.45 -11.57 3.06
CA GLY A 16 -26.53 -11.00 2.24
C GLY A 16 -26.18 -10.92 0.75
N ALA A 17 -26.49 -9.80 0.09
CA ALA A 17 -26.23 -9.60 -1.35
C ALA A 17 -24.95 -8.79 -1.62
N LYS A 18 -23.99 -8.79 -0.68
CA LYS A 18 -22.76 -7.99 -0.79
C LYS A 18 -21.68 -8.68 -1.62
N THR A 19 -20.78 -7.89 -2.17
CA THR A 19 -19.51 -8.34 -2.74
C THR A 19 -18.40 -8.07 -1.72
N CYS A 20 -17.54 -9.06 -1.47
CA CYS A 20 -16.34 -8.89 -0.65
C CYS A 20 -15.14 -8.61 -1.55
N TYR A 21 -14.35 -7.59 -1.22
CA TYR A 21 -13.07 -7.33 -1.86
C TYR A 21 -11.95 -7.75 -0.92
N VAL A 22 -11.06 -8.63 -1.39
CA VAL A 22 -9.87 -9.07 -0.67
C VAL A 22 -8.68 -8.35 -1.29
N LEU A 23 -8.03 -7.49 -0.50
CA LEU A 23 -6.77 -6.86 -0.86
C LEU A 23 -5.61 -7.71 -0.37
N VAL A 24 -4.75 -8.14 -1.29
CA VAL A 24 -3.50 -8.84 -1.02
C VAL A 24 -2.34 -7.88 -1.21
N ASP A 25 -1.78 -7.35 -0.12
CA ASP A 25 -0.83 -6.23 -0.13
C ASP A 25 0.55 -6.56 -0.74
N ASP A 26 0.99 -7.83 -0.67
CA ASP A 26 2.28 -8.21 -1.24
C ASP A 26 2.30 -9.68 -1.68
N LEU A 27 2.11 -9.92 -2.98
CA LEU A 27 2.25 -11.26 -3.55
C LEU A 27 3.68 -11.79 -3.50
N CYS A 28 4.69 -10.95 -3.32
CA CYS A 28 6.09 -11.37 -3.25
C CYS A 28 6.54 -11.80 -1.84
N ALA A 29 5.70 -11.59 -0.82
CA ALA A 29 6.03 -11.89 0.57
C ALA A 29 6.12 -13.39 0.92
N PRO A 30 5.26 -14.29 0.39
CA PRO A 30 5.32 -15.71 0.74
C PRO A 30 6.65 -16.36 0.35
N GLN A 31 7.31 -17.00 1.32
CA GLN A 31 8.57 -17.72 1.09
C GLN A 31 8.32 -19.04 0.34
N PRO A 32 9.13 -19.37 -0.69
CA PRO A 32 9.05 -20.66 -1.34
C PRO A 32 9.53 -21.79 -0.40
N ASN A 33 8.92 -22.96 -0.52
CA ASN A 33 9.38 -24.18 0.13
C ASN A 33 10.67 -24.71 -0.55
N ARG A 34 11.20 -25.84 -0.07
CA ARG A 34 12.40 -26.50 -0.64
C ARG A 34 12.27 -26.90 -2.12
N HIS A 35 11.07 -26.92 -2.66
CA HIS A 35 10.76 -27.28 -4.06
C HIS A 35 10.47 -26.03 -4.91
N GLY A 36 10.51 -24.82 -4.34
CA GLY A 36 10.21 -23.58 -5.05
C GLY A 36 8.73 -23.18 -5.02
N ASP A 37 7.84 -23.96 -4.42
CA ASP A 37 6.41 -23.66 -4.37
C ASP A 37 6.09 -22.64 -3.28
N GLN A 38 5.09 -21.81 -3.53
CA GLN A 38 4.50 -20.91 -2.54
C GLN A 38 3.05 -21.36 -2.25
N PRO A 39 2.81 -22.27 -1.28
CA PRO A 39 1.49 -22.87 -1.06
C PRO A 39 0.36 -21.86 -0.83
N ALA A 40 0.66 -20.73 -0.18
CA ALA A 40 -0.31 -19.65 0.03
C ALA A 40 -0.79 -19.05 -1.31
N LEU A 41 0.12 -18.88 -2.28
CA LEU A 41 -0.20 -18.36 -3.60
C LEU A 41 -0.92 -19.40 -4.47
N GLU A 42 -0.63 -20.69 -4.29
CA GLU A 42 -1.38 -21.75 -4.97
C GLU A 42 -2.81 -21.88 -4.44
N LEU A 43 -3.02 -21.69 -3.14
CA LEU A 43 -4.38 -21.58 -2.57
C LEU A 43 -5.11 -20.36 -3.13
N LEU A 44 -4.45 -19.20 -3.21
CA LEU A 44 -5.03 -18.00 -3.82
C LEU A 44 -5.38 -18.24 -5.29
N ARG A 45 -4.49 -18.87 -6.06
CA ARG A 45 -4.73 -19.26 -7.45
C ARG A 45 -5.93 -20.20 -7.57
N GLN A 46 -6.09 -21.13 -6.63
CA GLN A 46 -7.23 -22.03 -6.58
C GLN A 46 -8.54 -21.29 -6.28
N LEU A 47 -8.52 -20.39 -5.29
CA LEU A 47 -9.67 -19.57 -4.93
C LEU A 47 -10.15 -18.70 -6.10
N ILE A 48 -9.22 -18.08 -6.84
CA ILE A 48 -9.55 -17.23 -7.98
C ILE A 48 -9.97 -18.05 -9.20
N GLY A 49 -9.22 -19.12 -9.52
CA GLY A 49 -9.42 -19.87 -10.75
C GLY A 49 -10.51 -20.94 -10.68
N GLN A 50 -10.80 -21.48 -9.49
CA GLN A 50 -11.77 -22.55 -9.28
C GLN A 50 -12.94 -22.14 -8.38
N GLY A 51 -12.89 -20.96 -7.75
CA GLY A 51 -13.99 -20.47 -6.91
C GLY A 51 -14.17 -21.28 -5.62
N GLY A 52 -13.07 -21.78 -5.03
CA GLY A 52 -13.13 -22.57 -3.79
C GLY A 52 -11.83 -23.28 -3.45
N TYR A 53 -11.88 -24.16 -2.45
CA TYR A 53 -10.74 -24.96 -2.00
C TYR A 53 -11.22 -26.30 -1.40
N TYR A 54 -10.31 -27.28 -1.34
CA TYR A 54 -10.55 -28.53 -0.62
C TYR A 54 -10.17 -28.37 0.85
N ASN A 55 -11.03 -28.81 1.76
CA ASN A 55 -10.81 -28.70 3.20
C ASN A 55 -9.85 -29.81 3.71
N PRO A 56 -8.61 -29.49 4.09
CA PRO A 56 -7.66 -30.51 4.55
C PRO A 56 -8.00 -31.07 5.94
N GLN A 57 -8.81 -30.34 6.73
CA GLN A 57 -9.17 -30.70 8.11
C GLN A 57 -10.57 -31.34 8.20
N GLY A 58 -11.27 -31.46 7.06
CA GLY A 58 -12.62 -31.99 7.00
C GLY A 58 -12.70 -33.41 6.50
N LYS A 59 -13.84 -33.75 5.90
CA LYS A 59 -13.98 -35.02 5.20
C LYS A 59 -13.01 -35.01 4.00
N ALA A 60 -12.34 -36.13 3.76
CA ALA A 60 -11.45 -36.26 2.62
C ALA A 60 -12.19 -35.92 1.32
N GLY A 61 -11.63 -35.01 0.53
CA GLY A 61 -12.25 -34.54 -0.72
C GLY A 61 -13.40 -33.54 -0.54
N GLU A 62 -13.66 -33.03 0.66
CA GLU A 62 -14.69 -32.02 0.89
C GLU A 62 -14.33 -30.71 0.17
N TRP A 63 -15.09 -30.39 -0.88
CA TRP A 63 -15.01 -29.11 -1.58
C TRP A 63 -15.76 -28.02 -0.82
N ARG A 64 -15.14 -26.84 -0.70
CA ARG A 64 -15.74 -25.62 -0.16
C ARG A 64 -15.73 -24.54 -1.22
N GLY A 65 -16.90 -24.24 -1.78
CA GLY A 65 -17.08 -23.15 -2.72
C GLY A 65 -16.93 -21.79 -2.05
N VAL A 66 -16.43 -20.80 -2.77
CA VAL A 66 -16.31 -19.40 -2.36
C VAL A 66 -16.84 -18.52 -3.48
N THR A 67 -17.93 -17.78 -3.22
CA THR A 67 -18.60 -16.94 -4.22
C THR A 67 -18.76 -15.51 -3.72
N GLY A 68 -18.99 -14.56 -4.62
CA GLY A 68 -19.17 -13.14 -4.25
C GLY A 68 -17.90 -12.44 -3.76
N VAL A 69 -16.71 -13.00 -4.05
CA VAL A 69 -15.41 -12.43 -3.67
C VAL A 69 -14.67 -11.91 -4.90
N ARG A 70 -14.07 -10.73 -4.79
CA ARG A 70 -13.18 -10.11 -5.77
C ARG A 70 -11.81 -9.90 -5.15
N TYR A 71 -10.76 -10.09 -5.94
CA TYR A 71 -9.39 -10.01 -5.46
C TYR A 71 -8.68 -8.83 -6.12
N ILE A 72 -8.01 -8.05 -5.29
CA ILE A 72 -7.09 -6.98 -5.70
C ILE A 72 -5.75 -7.35 -5.07
N ALA A 73 -4.67 -7.28 -5.83
CA ALA A 73 -3.37 -7.66 -5.33
C ALA A 73 -2.32 -6.67 -5.78
N THR A 74 -1.34 -6.42 -4.91
CA THR A 74 -0.15 -5.65 -5.20
C THR A 74 1.06 -6.58 -5.14
N HIS A 75 2.03 -6.33 -6.01
CA HIS A 75 3.30 -7.03 -6.01
C HIS A 75 4.39 -6.03 -6.38
N ALA A 76 5.63 -6.30 -5.95
CA ALA A 76 6.74 -5.46 -6.37
C ALA A 76 7.10 -5.69 -7.82
N TYR A 77 7.74 -4.67 -8.39
CA TYR A 77 8.37 -4.77 -9.68
C TYR A 77 9.46 -5.88 -9.67
N PRO A 78 9.59 -6.68 -10.74
CA PRO A 78 10.35 -7.95 -10.73
C PRO A 78 11.86 -7.83 -10.39
N ASP A 79 12.45 -6.66 -10.57
CA ASP A 79 13.88 -6.35 -10.39
C ASP A 79 14.18 -5.59 -9.08
N ALA A 80 13.20 -5.49 -8.17
CA ALA A 80 13.34 -4.69 -6.94
C ALA A 80 14.45 -5.17 -5.98
N GLY A 81 15.10 -6.32 -6.23
CA GLY A 81 16.39 -6.74 -5.63
C GLY A 81 16.41 -6.94 -4.10
N ARG A 82 15.29 -6.78 -3.40
CA ARG A 82 15.19 -6.67 -1.93
C ARG A 82 14.64 -7.93 -1.27
N GLY A 83 15.15 -9.11 -1.61
CA GLY A 83 14.70 -10.38 -0.98
C GLY A 83 13.23 -10.72 -1.24
N ARG A 84 12.69 -10.25 -2.38
CA ARG A 84 11.33 -10.52 -2.81
C ARG A 84 11.29 -11.78 -3.67
N HIS A 85 10.29 -12.62 -3.47
CA HIS A 85 10.14 -13.85 -4.22
C HIS A 85 9.33 -13.61 -5.50
N ALA A 86 9.74 -14.27 -6.58
CA ALA A 86 9.01 -14.23 -7.83
C ALA A 86 7.61 -14.82 -7.65
N VAL A 87 6.62 -14.22 -8.31
CA VAL A 87 5.24 -14.71 -8.31
C VAL A 87 5.03 -15.57 -9.55
N SER A 88 4.40 -16.73 -9.40
CA SER A 88 4.14 -17.63 -10.53
C SER A 88 3.25 -16.96 -11.60
N GLU A 89 3.64 -17.09 -12.87
CA GLU A 89 2.84 -16.62 -14.02
C GLU A 89 1.44 -17.26 -14.07
N ARG A 90 1.29 -18.45 -13.51
CA ARG A 90 0.00 -19.15 -13.38
C ARG A 90 -0.99 -18.40 -12.50
N LEU A 91 -0.50 -17.63 -11.53
CA LEU A 91 -1.32 -16.77 -10.69
C LEU A 91 -1.52 -15.41 -11.36
N THR A 92 -0.46 -14.77 -11.86
CA THR A 92 -0.57 -13.40 -12.42
C THR A 92 -1.47 -13.34 -13.65
N ARG A 93 -1.54 -14.41 -14.47
CA ARG A 93 -2.48 -14.50 -15.60
C ARG A 93 -3.97 -14.39 -15.22
N LEU A 94 -4.31 -14.61 -13.95
CA LEU A 94 -5.69 -14.49 -13.44
C LEU A 94 -6.05 -13.04 -13.08
N PHE A 95 -5.08 -12.12 -13.14
CA PHE A 95 -5.26 -10.70 -12.85
C PHE A 95 -5.13 -9.87 -14.12
N PHE A 96 -5.82 -8.73 -14.12
CA PHE A 96 -5.48 -7.62 -15.01
C PHE A 96 -4.37 -6.81 -14.35
N ALA A 97 -3.19 -6.78 -14.96
CA ALA A 97 -2.02 -6.10 -14.41
C ALA A 97 -2.01 -4.62 -14.76
N LEU A 98 -1.81 -3.77 -13.74
CA LEU A 98 -1.61 -2.34 -13.87
C LEU A 98 -0.22 -1.99 -13.35
N ASN A 99 0.61 -1.34 -14.19
CA ASN A 99 1.89 -0.83 -13.74
C ASN A 99 1.73 0.57 -13.15
N VAL A 100 2.16 0.75 -11.90
CA VAL A 100 2.12 2.04 -11.21
C VAL A 100 3.53 2.61 -11.13
N SER A 101 3.84 3.53 -12.04
CA SER A 101 5.11 4.25 -12.03
C SER A 101 5.19 5.22 -10.85
N PRO A 102 6.39 5.49 -10.30
CA PRO A 102 6.58 6.57 -9.33
C PRO A 102 6.07 7.91 -9.90
N PRO A 103 5.44 8.76 -9.08
CA PRO A 103 4.91 10.04 -9.52
C PRO A 103 6.06 10.99 -9.89
N THR A 104 5.79 11.85 -10.86
CA THR A 104 6.70 12.94 -11.22
C THR A 104 6.76 13.97 -10.09
N PRO A 105 7.78 14.84 -10.09
CA PRO A 105 7.82 15.94 -9.13
C PRO A 105 6.56 16.80 -9.10
N TYR A 106 6.03 17.09 -10.28
CA TYR A 106 4.75 17.74 -10.44
C TYR A 106 3.59 16.95 -9.79
N GLY A 107 3.56 15.63 -9.96
CA GLY A 107 2.55 14.78 -9.33
C GLY A 107 2.62 14.76 -7.81
N VAL A 108 3.83 14.76 -7.24
CA VAL A 108 4.05 14.87 -5.79
C VAL A 108 3.49 16.20 -5.26
N GLU A 109 3.81 17.31 -5.90
CA GLU A 109 3.30 18.63 -5.52
C GLU A 109 1.78 18.76 -5.73
N ALA A 110 1.23 18.13 -6.77
CA ALA A 110 -0.21 18.11 -6.99
C ALA A 110 -0.94 17.39 -5.86
N ILE A 111 -0.42 16.24 -5.39
CA ILE A 111 -1.03 15.46 -4.31
C ILE A 111 -0.83 16.13 -2.95
N PHE A 112 0.43 16.32 -2.54
CA PHE A 112 0.74 16.76 -1.18
C PHE A 112 0.63 18.28 -1.02
N GLY A 113 0.96 19.05 -2.06
CA GLY A 113 0.82 20.50 -2.02
C GLY A 113 -0.64 20.94 -1.90
N GLN A 114 -1.60 20.22 -2.52
CA GLN A 114 -3.03 20.52 -2.33
C GLN A 114 -3.47 20.27 -0.88
N VAL A 115 -3.05 19.16 -0.29
CA VAL A 115 -3.35 18.83 1.12
C VAL A 115 -2.75 19.89 2.05
N LEU A 116 -1.50 20.28 1.85
CA LEU A 116 -0.85 21.32 2.64
C LEU A 116 -1.50 22.69 2.44
N ARG A 117 -1.89 23.07 1.22
CA ARG A 117 -2.61 24.33 0.95
C ARG A 117 -3.94 24.38 1.69
N GLY A 118 -4.71 23.29 1.64
CA GLY A 118 -6.00 23.20 2.33
C GLY A 118 -5.86 23.20 3.85
N PHE A 119 -4.74 22.68 4.38
CA PHE A 119 -4.45 22.80 5.80
C PHE A 119 -4.06 24.22 6.18
N LEU A 120 -3.15 24.86 5.43
CA LEU A 120 -2.52 26.15 5.75
C LEU A 120 -3.32 27.40 5.35
N SER A 121 -4.48 27.26 4.72
CA SER A 121 -5.28 28.41 4.26
C SER A 121 -5.86 29.26 5.38
N ASP A 122 -6.07 28.68 6.55
CA ASP A 122 -6.57 29.39 7.74
C ASP A 122 -6.06 28.70 9.01
N VAL A 123 -4.80 28.98 9.32
CA VAL A 123 -4.08 28.39 10.46
C VAL A 123 -3.62 29.54 11.36
N GLY A 124 -3.98 29.49 12.63
CA GLY A 124 -3.74 30.59 13.57
C GLY A 124 -4.32 31.94 13.13
N GLY A 125 -5.38 31.94 12.29
CA GLY A 125 -5.93 33.15 11.67
C GLY A 125 -5.01 33.81 10.63
N GLN A 126 -3.97 33.11 10.18
CA GLN A 126 -3.04 33.54 9.13
C GLN A 126 -3.22 32.68 7.88
N ASP A 127 -3.23 33.31 6.71
CA ASP A 127 -3.16 32.61 5.43
C ASP A 127 -1.70 32.27 5.09
N LEU A 128 -1.30 31.03 5.41
CA LEU A 128 0.01 30.47 5.07
C LEU A 128 -0.04 29.60 3.82
N SER A 129 -1.14 29.63 3.05
CA SER A 129 -1.31 28.78 1.85
C SER A 129 -0.19 28.97 0.82
N LYS A 130 0.39 30.17 0.73
CA LYS A 130 1.51 30.50 -0.16
C LYS A 130 2.83 29.81 0.21
N ASP A 131 2.96 29.34 1.44
CA ASP A 131 4.15 28.61 1.90
C ASP A 131 4.02 27.09 1.72
N ALA A 132 2.83 26.57 1.44
CA ALA A 132 2.61 25.14 1.18
C ALA A 132 3.46 24.62 0.00
N SER A 133 3.56 25.37 -1.10
CA SER A 133 4.40 24.97 -2.24
C SER A 133 5.87 24.94 -1.87
N LYS A 134 6.34 25.93 -1.11
CA LYS A 134 7.73 25.97 -0.63
C LYS A 134 8.06 24.81 0.31
N LEU A 135 7.12 24.42 1.18
CA LEU A 135 7.27 23.26 2.06
C LEU A 135 7.26 21.94 1.26
N GLY A 136 6.41 21.83 0.25
CA GLY A 136 6.39 20.72 -0.70
C GLY A 136 7.74 20.57 -1.43
N ASP A 137 8.21 21.64 -2.06
CA ASP A 137 9.49 21.70 -2.77
C ASP A 137 10.68 21.38 -1.85
N ALA A 138 10.68 21.94 -0.63
CA ALA A 138 11.72 21.67 0.36
C ALA A 138 11.73 20.19 0.78
N THR A 139 10.56 19.61 1.07
CA THR A 139 10.43 18.19 1.42
C THR A 139 10.92 17.30 0.30
N GLN A 140 10.53 17.61 -0.94
CA GLN A 140 10.96 16.87 -2.11
C GLN A 140 12.47 16.95 -2.33
N SER A 141 13.06 18.15 -2.22
CA SER A 141 14.50 18.36 -2.36
C SER A 141 15.29 17.57 -1.31
N VAL A 142 14.82 17.56 -0.06
CA VAL A 142 15.41 16.75 1.01
C VAL A 142 15.31 15.25 0.69
N CYS A 143 14.14 14.75 0.31
CA CYS A 143 13.95 13.35 -0.06
C CYS A 143 14.85 12.93 -1.24
N ALA A 144 14.99 13.77 -2.27
CA ALA A 144 15.85 13.51 -3.42
C ALA A 144 17.34 13.42 -3.01
N ARG A 145 17.80 14.34 -2.15
CA ARG A 145 19.18 14.32 -1.63
C ARG A 145 19.45 13.09 -0.75
N VAL A 146 18.46 12.70 0.05
CA VAL A 146 18.53 11.51 0.90
C VAL A 146 18.62 10.25 0.04
N LEU A 147 17.81 10.13 -1.01
CA LEU A 147 17.87 9.01 -1.96
C LEU A 147 19.23 8.86 -2.64
N GLN A 148 19.91 9.97 -2.94
CA GLN A 148 21.25 9.96 -3.53
C GLN A 148 22.35 9.56 -2.54
N LYS A 149 22.22 9.95 -1.27
CA LYS A 149 23.30 9.76 -0.27
C LYS A 149 23.12 8.52 0.61
N LEU A 150 21.88 8.13 0.88
CA LEU A 150 21.52 7.02 1.77
C LEU A 150 20.99 5.87 0.94
N LEU A 151 21.89 5.21 0.22
CA LEU A 151 21.55 4.02 -0.54
C LEU A 151 21.40 2.81 0.40
N PRO A 152 20.40 1.95 0.15
CA PRO A 152 20.26 0.69 0.87
C PRO A 152 21.47 -0.19 0.60
N THR A 153 22.20 -0.55 1.66
CA THR A 153 23.28 -1.54 1.60
C THR A 153 22.92 -2.73 2.49
N PRO A 154 23.57 -3.90 2.35
CA PRO A 154 23.33 -5.03 3.24
C PRO A 154 23.49 -4.70 4.74
N VAL A 155 24.37 -3.74 5.07
CA VAL A 155 24.58 -3.25 6.44
C VAL A 155 23.54 -2.18 6.84
N LYS A 156 22.97 -1.46 5.87
CA LYS A 156 22.03 -0.34 6.08
C LYS A 156 20.72 -0.56 5.30
N LEU A 157 20.07 -1.70 5.54
CA LEU A 157 18.83 -2.08 4.86
C LEU A 157 17.65 -1.13 5.16
N HIS A 158 17.69 -0.43 6.29
CA HIS A 158 16.67 0.54 6.70
C HIS A 158 16.71 1.86 5.89
N TYR A 159 17.69 2.05 4.99
CA TYR A 159 17.72 3.17 4.05
C TYR A 159 16.77 2.91 2.87
N SER A 160 15.48 2.83 3.18
CA SER A 160 14.40 2.74 2.22
C SER A 160 13.58 4.03 2.24
N PHE A 161 13.78 4.84 1.21
CA PHE A 161 13.05 6.09 1.01
C PHE A 161 12.14 5.94 -0.21
N ASP A 162 10.87 6.27 -0.02
CA ASP A 162 9.85 6.32 -1.05
C ASP A 162 8.83 7.42 -0.69
N LEU A 163 7.73 7.50 -1.45
CA LEU A 163 6.67 8.49 -1.20
C LEU A 163 6.05 8.41 0.18
N ARG A 164 6.13 7.27 0.88
CA ARG A 164 5.58 7.13 2.23
C ARG A 164 6.29 8.06 3.21
N GLN A 165 7.56 8.38 2.96
CA GLN A 165 8.29 9.33 3.81
C GLN A 165 7.78 10.76 3.61
N ILE A 166 7.51 11.16 2.37
CA ILE A 166 6.87 12.45 2.08
C ILE A 166 5.48 12.51 2.74
N ALA A 167 4.69 11.44 2.60
CA ALA A 167 3.38 11.34 3.23
C ALA A 167 3.45 11.46 4.75
N ARG A 168 4.47 10.86 5.41
CA ARG A 168 4.67 10.97 6.86
C ARG A 168 5.03 12.38 7.30
N VAL A 169 5.88 13.10 6.57
CA VAL A 169 6.22 14.49 6.87
C VAL A 169 4.95 15.35 6.79
N VAL A 170 4.19 15.21 5.70
CA VAL A 170 2.92 15.93 5.51
C VAL A 170 1.93 15.56 6.61
N GLN A 171 1.75 14.28 6.91
CA GLN A 171 0.86 13.84 7.98
C GLN A 171 1.28 14.38 9.35
N GLY A 172 2.58 14.44 9.64
CA GLY A 172 3.10 15.06 10.87
C GLY A 172 2.73 16.53 10.98
N LEU A 173 2.83 17.28 9.87
CA LEU A 173 2.37 18.68 9.82
C LEU A 173 0.87 18.81 10.05
N LEU A 174 0.07 17.90 9.50
CA LEU A 174 -1.39 17.92 9.65
C LEU A 174 -1.89 17.56 11.06
N LEU A 175 -1.04 16.96 11.89
CA LEU A 175 -1.39 16.59 13.26
C LEU A 175 -1.27 17.76 14.25
N CYS A 176 -0.66 18.89 13.85
CA CYS A 176 -0.62 20.04 14.73
C CYS A 176 -2.00 20.70 14.85
N ASP A 177 -2.27 21.24 16.04
CA ASP A 177 -3.45 22.06 16.24
C ASP A 177 -3.28 23.37 15.45
N ARG A 178 -4.28 23.71 14.64
CA ARG A 178 -4.26 24.90 13.79
C ARG A 178 -4.17 26.18 14.61
N GLU A 179 -4.71 26.18 15.83
CA GLU A 179 -4.71 27.35 16.71
C GLU A 179 -3.34 27.61 17.33
N MET A 180 -2.49 26.57 17.46
CA MET A 180 -1.16 26.65 18.08
C MET A 180 -0.07 27.14 17.12
N VAL A 181 -0.39 27.25 15.83
CA VAL A 181 0.54 27.73 14.82
C VAL A 181 0.46 29.25 14.78
N GLU A 182 1.29 29.89 15.60
CA GLU A 182 1.28 31.35 15.77
C GLU A 182 2.04 32.09 14.66
N SER A 183 2.94 31.40 13.94
CA SER A 183 3.77 32.03 12.92
C SER A 183 4.32 31.07 11.88
N ARG A 184 4.77 31.65 10.76
CA ARG A 184 5.54 30.96 9.71
C ARG A 184 6.78 30.24 10.27
N GLU A 185 7.44 30.82 11.27
CA GLU A 185 8.64 30.24 11.89
C GLU A 185 8.32 29.00 12.71
N TYR A 186 7.16 28.98 13.37
CA TYR A 186 6.66 27.80 14.06
C TYR A 186 6.43 26.65 13.07
N MET A 187 5.81 26.94 11.93
CA MET A 187 5.62 25.92 10.86
C MET A 187 6.93 25.37 10.32
N ILE A 188 7.93 26.23 10.10
CA ILE A 188 9.24 25.77 9.63
C ILE A 188 9.94 24.89 10.68
N LYS A 189 9.78 25.21 11.97
CA LYS A 189 10.31 24.39 13.07
C LYS A 189 9.61 23.04 13.16
N LEU A 190 8.31 23.00 12.95
CA LEU A 190 7.52 21.76 12.94
C LEU A 190 7.88 20.85 11.76
N TRP A 191 8.21 21.43 10.61
CA TRP A 191 8.62 20.67 9.43
C TRP A 191 10.01 20.02 9.56
N ARG A 192 10.92 20.63 10.32
CA ARG A 192 12.29 20.14 10.53
C ARG A 192 12.34 18.90 11.42
#